data_AF-A0A1G8AVQ5-F1
#
_entry.id   AF-A0A1G8AVQ5-F1
#
_cell.length_a   1.000
_cell.length_b   1.000
_cell.length_c   1.000
_cell.angle_alpha   90.00
_cell.angle_beta   90.00
_cell.angle_gamma   90.00
#
_symmetry.space_group_name_H-M   'P 1'
#
loop_
_entity.id
_entity.type
_entity.pdbx_description
1 polymer ?
#
loop_
_entity_poly.entity_id
_entity_poly.type
_entity_poly.pdbx_seq_one_letter_code
_entity_poly.pdbx_strand_id
1 'polypeptide(L)'
;MMPASGPPRPPQPEPSRQPLDDAPQAAFHMARWVRSASPGETPVPVALMIDPRAGQLLLLDVEGRALDRWSLPRLALPGGRPPPGGSLTLTSAERPGQRLHTLDDSLLAPLWLYARHVFTPASNRKPWFWLAGVGGGLAALLALALLVATVFLPWAGHQVADYVPAEWERAWGETMAGELGTTCRSRRGHAALARLTSRIAGDLDLRHPITVRVIDDPTVNALALPGGQIVLFRGLLEAAPEGTSGADQVAGVLAHEIGHLRHGHVTQMLVSRSLVGVVIGLATGGDPGMISQGAGWLLEQSYSRQAEREADATALDLLTRAAIDPAGLAAFLETVAENETVTLPAFLSSHPDSLKRAQAIRAHPAPPASGPALPAGEWADLRAICQ
;
A
#
# COMPACT_ATOMS: atom_id res chain seq x y z
N MET A 1 -71.15 -2.71 16.98
CA MET A 1 -70.80 -1.44 16.29
C MET A 1 -70.79 -1.72 14.80
N MET A 2 -71.84 -1.28 14.10
CA MET A 2 -71.99 -1.36 12.65
C MET A 2 -71.37 -0.09 12.04
N PRO A 3 -70.55 -0.15 10.97
CA PRO A 3 -70.07 1.04 10.29
C PRO A 3 -71.13 1.55 9.30
N ALA A 4 -71.35 2.86 9.34
CA ALA A 4 -72.36 3.59 8.60
C ALA A 4 -72.10 3.61 7.08
N SER A 5 -73.17 3.40 6.31
CA SER A 5 -73.24 3.48 4.86
C SER A 5 -73.14 4.95 4.40
N GLY A 6 -72.12 5.28 3.62
CA GLY A 6 -71.98 6.60 2.97
C GLY A 6 -72.95 6.79 1.80
N PRO A 7 -73.27 8.05 1.44
CA PRO A 7 -74.27 8.37 0.42
C PRO A 7 -73.82 8.02 -1.02
N PRO A 8 -74.77 7.82 -1.96
CA PRO A 8 -74.49 7.30 -3.29
C PRO A 8 -73.71 8.29 -4.17
N ARG A 9 -72.79 7.75 -4.99
CA ARG A 9 -72.04 8.50 -6.01
C ARG A 9 -72.99 9.09 -7.07
N PRO A 10 -72.74 10.33 -7.53
CA PRO A 10 -73.47 10.90 -8.66
C PRO A 10 -73.17 10.14 -9.97
N PRO A 11 -74.10 10.14 -10.94
CA PRO A 11 -73.96 9.42 -12.20
C PRO A 11 -72.79 9.97 -13.02
N GLN A 12 -72.02 9.06 -13.62
CA GLN A 12 -70.94 9.44 -14.54
C GLN A 12 -71.54 10.06 -15.82
N PRO A 13 -70.92 11.11 -16.40
CA PRO A 13 -71.36 11.64 -17.67
C PRO A 13 -71.20 10.59 -18.77
N GLU A 14 -72.23 10.43 -19.61
CA GLU A 14 -72.20 9.56 -20.78
C GLU A 14 -70.99 9.90 -21.67
N PRO A 15 -70.32 8.89 -22.29
CA PRO A 15 -69.25 9.16 -23.21
C PRO A 15 -69.79 9.92 -24.42
N SER A 16 -69.31 11.14 -24.61
CA SER A 16 -69.62 11.96 -25.78
C SER A 16 -69.33 11.15 -27.05
N ARG A 17 -70.35 10.91 -27.88
CA ARG A 17 -70.16 10.47 -29.26
C ARG A 17 -69.53 11.63 -30.04
N GLN A 18 -68.21 11.75 -29.97
CA GLN A 18 -67.46 12.58 -30.90
C GLN A 18 -67.43 11.89 -32.27
N PRO A 19 -67.55 12.65 -33.38
CA PRO A 19 -67.45 12.12 -34.73
C PRO A 19 -66.06 11.50 -34.96
N LEU A 20 -66.04 10.39 -35.69
CA LEU A 20 -64.84 9.67 -36.14
C LEU A 20 -64.09 10.50 -37.21
N ASP A 21 -63.38 11.56 -36.83
CA ASP A 21 -62.60 12.36 -37.81
C ASP A 21 -61.11 12.56 -37.48
N ASP A 22 -60.61 12.09 -36.34
CA ASP A 22 -59.18 12.19 -35.96
C ASP A 22 -58.45 10.82 -35.98
N ALA A 23 -58.61 10.05 -37.05
CA ALA A 23 -57.62 9.02 -37.38
C ALA A 23 -56.44 9.72 -38.08
N PRO A 24 -55.18 9.57 -37.62
CA PRO A 24 -54.05 10.01 -38.44
C PRO A 24 -54.19 9.33 -39.80
N GLN A 25 -54.28 10.11 -40.87
CA GLN A 25 -54.27 9.59 -42.23
C GLN A 25 -53.14 8.56 -42.30
N ALA A 26 -53.47 7.31 -42.62
CA ALA A 26 -52.50 6.24 -42.67
C ALA A 26 -51.40 6.62 -43.66
N ALA A 27 -50.25 7.07 -43.13
CA ALA A 27 -49.12 7.44 -43.96
C ALA A 27 -48.48 6.14 -44.45
N PHE A 28 -48.51 5.94 -45.77
CA PHE A 28 -47.85 4.83 -46.43
C PHE A 28 -46.42 5.24 -46.80
N HIS A 29 -45.47 4.37 -46.47
CA HIS A 29 -44.05 4.59 -46.73
C HIS A 29 -43.52 3.52 -47.67
N MET A 30 -42.72 3.88 -48.67
CA MET A 30 -42.25 2.91 -49.66
C MET A 30 -40.94 2.23 -49.22
N ALA A 31 -40.89 0.90 -49.40
CA ALA A 31 -39.69 0.12 -49.15
C ALA A 31 -39.54 -1.03 -50.15
N ARG A 32 -38.33 -1.59 -50.18
CA ARG A 32 -37.99 -2.83 -50.87
C ARG A 32 -37.81 -3.93 -49.84
N TRP A 33 -38.61 -4.99 -49.96
CA TRP A 33 -38.59 -6.13 -49.05
C TRP A 33 -37.83 -7.30 -49.65
N VAL A 34 -36.86 -7.81 -48.90
CA VAL A 34 -36.11 -9.05 -49.18
C VAL A 34 -36.64 -10.13 -48.24
N ARG A 35 -37.23 -11.21 -48.78
CA ARG A 35 -37.96 -12.23 -48.00
C ARG A 35 -37.09 -13.38 -47.52
N SER A 36 -35.91 -13.58 -48.12
CA SER A 36 -34.88 -14.50 -47.65
C SER A 36 -33.48 -13.97 -47.92
N ALA A 37 -32.50 -14.40 -47.13
CA ALA A 37 -31.10 -14.02 -47.28
C ALA A 37 -30.39 -14.78 -48.43
N SER A 38 -31.15 -15.37 -49.35
CA SER A 38 -30.62 -16.22 -50.42
C SER A 38 -29.97 -15.36 -51.52
N PRO A 39 -28.78 -15.72 -52.03
CA PRO A 39 -28.15 -14.97 -53.11
C PRO A 39 -29.02 -14.97 -54.38
N GLY A 40 -29.32 -13.78 -54.91
CA GLY A 40 -30.10 -13.61 -56.14
C GLY A 40 -31.59 -13.31 -55.96
N GLU A 41 -32.08 -13.22 -54.72
CA GLU A 41 -33.46 -12.82 -54.47
C GLU A 41 -33.70 -11.34 -54.80
N THR A 42 -34.68 -11.07 -55.67
CA THR A 42 -35.04 -9.70 -56.07
C THR A 42 -35.93 -9.04 -55.02
N PRO A 43 -35.56 -7.85 -54.50
CA PRO A 43 -36.41 -7.13 -53.55
C PRO A 43 -37.76 -6.77 -54.16
N VAL A 44 -38.84 -7.02 -53.43
CA VAL A 44 -40.22 -6.72 -53.86
C VAL A 44 -40.62 -5.34 -53.32
N PRO A 45 -41.20 -4.43 -54.14
CA PRO A 45 -41.72 -3.17 -53.65
C PRO A 45 -42.91 -3.42 -52.72
N VAL A 46 -42.91 -2.78 -51.55
CA VAL A 46 -43.99 -2.87 -50.57
C VAL A 46 -44.32 -1.49 -50.02
N ALA A 47 -45.59 -1.28 -49.68
CA ALA A 47 -46.02 -0.17 -48.86
C ALA A 47 -45.93 -0.55 -47.38
N LEU A 48 -45.39 0.34 -46.57
CA LEU A 48 -45.25 0.18 -45.14
C LEU A 48 -46.23 1.10 -44.43
N MET A 49 -46.96 0.55 -43.47
CA MET A 49 -47.87 1.31 -42.62
C MET A 49 -47.59 0.97 -41.16
N ILE A 50 -47.35 1.99 -40.34
CA ILE A 50 -47.22 1.80 -38.90
C ILE A 50 -48.63 1.81 -38.31
N ASP A 51 -48.97 0.76 -37.56
CA ASP A 51 -50.14 0.71 -36.70
C ASP A 51 -49.69 0.85 -35.23
N PRO A 52 -49.75 2.07 -34.66
CA PRO A 52 -49.35 2.30 -33.27
C PRO A 52 -50.24 1.59 -32.25
N ARG A 53 -51.50 1.31 -32.60
CA ARG A 53 -52.46 0.67 -31.67
C ARG A 53 -52.17 -0.82 -31.56
N ALA A 54 -51.87 -1.47 -32.68
CA ALA A 54 -51.48 -2.88 -32.71
C ALA A 54 -49.99 -3.11 -32.38
N GLY A 55 -49.16 -2.06 -32.41
CA GLY A 55 -47.72 -2.18 -32.21
C GLY A 55 -47.01 -2.87 -33.37
N GLN A 56 -47.52 -2.70 -34.59
CA GLN A 56 -47.07 -3.45 -35.78
C GLN A 56 -46.66 -2.51 -36.92
N LEU A 57 -45.66 -2.96 -37.68
CA LEU A 57 -45.34 -2.45 -39.01
C LEU A 57 -45.96 -3.41 -40.03
N LEU A 58 -46.94 -2.94 -40.79
CA LEU A 58 -47.64 -3.71 -41.81
C LEU A 58 -46.95 -3.53 -43.16
N LEU A 59 -46.71 -4.64 -43.86
CA LEU A 59 -46.19 -4.67 -45.22
C LEU A 59 -47.36 -4.97 -46.15
N LEU A 60 -47.64 -4.10 -47.11
CA LEU A 60 -48.81 -4.18 -47.99
C LEU A 60 -48.38 -4.27 -49.46
N ASP A 61 -49.19 -4.95 -50.27
CA ASP A 61 -49.06 -4.94 -51.73
C ASP A 61 -49.66 -3.67 -52.36
N VAL A 62 -49.59 -3.57 -53.70
CA VAL A 62 -50.10 -2.42 -54.45
C VAL A 62 -51.63 -2.31 -54.44
N GLU A 63 -52.33 -3.39 -54.08
CA GLU A 63 -53.78 -3.41 -53.87
C GLU A 63 -54.17 -3.15 -52.40
N GLY A 64 -53.20 -2.87 -51.52
CA GLY A 64 -53.41 -2.59 -50.10
C GLY A 64 -53.64 -3.82 -49.22
N ARG A 65 -53.41 -5.04 -49.73
CA ARG A 65 -53.52 -6.28 -48.95
C ARG A 65 -52.26 -6.50 -48.13
N ALA A 66 -52.44 -6.94 -46.88
CA ALA A 66 -51.31 -7.21 -45.99
C ALA A 66 -50.56 -8.48 -46.41
N LEU A 67 -49.29 -8.30 -46.78
CA LEU A 67 -48.33 -9.35 -47.13
C LEU A 67 -47.64 -9.94 -45.90
N ASP A 68 -47.27 -9.09 -44.93
CA ASP A 68 -46.65 -9.52 -43.67
C ASP A 68 -46.84 -8.46 -42.57
N ARG A 69 -46.59 -8.85 -41.31
CA ARG A 69 -46.67 -7.98 -40.14
C ARG A 69 -45.44 -8.16 -39.26
N TRP A 70 -44.75 -7.06 -38.97
CA TRP A 70 -43.55 -7.06 -38.14
C TRP A 70 -43.84 -6.36 -36.81
N SER A 71 -43.46 -6.97 -35.69
CA SER A 71 -43.61 -6.37 -34.36
C SER A 71 -42.70 -5.16 -34.20
N LEU A 72 -43.26 -3.96 -33.94
CA LEU A 72 -42.47 -2.74 -33.72
C LEU A 72 -41.42 -2.91 -32.61
N PRO A 73 -41.71 -3.54 -31.44
CA PRO A 73 -40.73 -3.82 -30.39
C PRO A 73 -39.57 -4.76 -30.77
N ARG A 74 -39.66 -5.45 -31.92
CA ARG A 74 -38.66 -6.42 -32.38
C ARG A 74 -37.88 -5.93 -33.60
N LEU A 75 -38.11 -4.68 -34.01
CA LEU A 75 -37.35 -4.04 -35.07
C LEU A 75 -35.95 -3.68 -34.60
N ALA A 76 -34.99 -3.76 -35.53
CA ALA A 76 -33.63 -3.32 -35.31
C ALA A 76 -33.07 -2.65 -36.58
N LEU A 77 -32.29 -1.59 -36.39
CA LEU A 77 -31.48 -0.95 -37.42
C LEU A 77 -30.04 -1.44 -37.27
N PRO A 78 -29.52 -2.29 -38.18
CA PRO A 78 -28.13 -2.69 -38.16
C PRO A 78 -27.22 -1.46 -38.19
N GLY A 79 -26.30 -1.35 -37.22
CA GLY A 79 -25.42 -0.18 -37.06
C GLY A 79 -25.98 0.96 -36.19
N GLY A 80 -27.27 0.92 -35.83
CA GLY A 80 -27.88 1.81 -34.83
C GLY A 80 -27.97 3.30 -35.22
N ARG A 81 -27.52 3.70 -36.41
CA ARG A 81 -27.65 5.07 -36.92
C ARG A 81 -28.05 5.06 -38.39
N PRO A 82 -28.95 5.97 -38.83
CA PRO A 82 -29.28 6.12 -40.23
C PRO A 82 -28.05 6.62 -41.02
N PRO A 83 -27.74 6.07 -42.21
CA PRO A 83 -26.68 6.57 -43.07
C PRO A 83 -27.02 7.97 -43.63
N PRO A 84 -26.00 8.78 -43.99
CA PRO A 84 -26.21 10.04 -44.69
C PRO A 84 -26.87 9.77 -46.05
N GLY A 85 -28.12 10.20 -46.23
CA GLY A 85 -28.96 9.86 -47.38
C GLY A 85 -30.31 9.22 -47.04
N GLY A 86 -30.64 9.05 -45.76
CA GLY A 86 -32.02 8.87 -45.30
C GLY A 86 -32.60 7.45 -45.41
N SER A 87 -32.10 6.62 -46.32
CA SER A 87 -32.54 5.22 -46.46
C SER A 87 -32.13 4.35 -45.26
N LEU A 88 -33.08 3.59 -44.73
CA LEU A 88 -32.92 2.69 -43.60
C LEU A 88 -32.94 1.24 -44.07
N THR A 89 -32.17 0.39 -43.39
CA THR A 89 -32.34 -1.07 -43.52
C THR A 89 -32.90 -1.60 -42.22
N LEU A 90 -34.18 -1.94 -42.18
CA LEU A 90 -34.82 -2.50 -40.99
C LEU A 90 -34.74 -4.04 -41.05
N THR A 91 -34.52 -4.61 -39.88
CA THR A 91 -34.54 -6.06 -39.63
C THR A 91 -35.49 -6.35 -38.49
N SER A 92 -36.00 -7.57 -38.41
CA SER A 92 -36.82 -8.03 -37.28
C SER A 92 -36.26 -9.33 -36.71
N ALA A 93 -36.20 -9.41 -35.37
CA ALA A 93 -35.80 -10.65 -34.69
C ALA A 93 -36.78 -11.81 -34.95
N GLU A 94 -38.04 -11.51 -35.28
CA GLU A 94 -39.08 -12.51 -35.56
C GLU A 94 -39.01 -13.04 -37.01
N ARG A 95 -38.27 -12.36 -37.89
CA ARG A 95 -38.12 -12.70 -39.31
C ARG A 95 -36.63 -12.80 -39.68
N PRO A 96 -35.91 -13.82 -39.19
CA PRO A 96 -34.48 -13.97 -39.48
C PRO A 96 -34.23 -14.03 -40.99
N GLY A 97 -33.24 -13.28 -41.46
CA GLY A 97 -32.86 -13.23 -42.87
C GLY A 97 -33.65 -12.25 -43.74
N GLN A 98 -34.77 -11.69 -43.25
CA GLN A 98 -35.52 -10.68 -43.99
C GLN A 98 -35.01 -9.27 -43.75
N ARG A 99 -35.12 -8.41 -44.77
CA ARG A 99 -34.68 -6.99 -44.70
C ARG A 99 -35.66 -6.07 -45.41
N LEU A 100 -35.90 -4.91 -44.83
CA LEU A 100 -36.67 -3.82 -45.43
C LEU A 100 -35.73 -2.65 -45.70
N HIS A 101 -35.54 -2.31 -46.98
CA HIS A 101 -34.78 -1.15 -47.41
C HIS A 101 -35.75 -0.01 -47.73
N THR A 102 -35.79 1.03 -46.90
CA THR A 102 -36.64 2.20 -47.19
C THR A 102 -36.06 2.98 -48.37
N LEU A 103 -36.93 3.61 -49.15
CA LEU A 103 -36.50 4.39 -50.32
C LEU A 103 -36.05 5.81 -49.94
N ASP A 104 -36.54 6.31 -48.82
CA ASP A 104 -36.31 7.65 -48.29
C ASP A 104 -36.27 7.65 -46.75
N ASP A 105 -36.22 8.84 -46.16
CA ASP A 105 -36.20 9.11 -44.72
C ASP A 105 -37.59 9.26 -44.09
N SER A 106 -38.68 9.04 -44.85
CA SER A 106 -40.05 9.29 -44.38
C SER A 106 -40.43 8.45 -43.16
N LEU A 107 -39.76 7.31 -42.95
CA LEU A 107 -39.95 6.44 -41.79
C LEU A 107 -39.15 6.86 -40.55
N LEU A 108 -38.22 7.81 -40.64
CA LEU A 108 -37.40 8.23 -39.49
C LEU A 108 -38.25 8.78 -38.35
N ALA A 109 -39.09 9.79 -38.62
CA ALA A 109 -39.91 10.43 -37.59
C ALA A 109 -40.95 9.47 -36.98
N PRO A 110 -41.71 8.67 -37.77
CA PRO A 110 -42.63 7.69 -37.23
C PRO A 110 -41.94 6.59 -36.40
N LEU A 111 -40.80 6.06 -36.86
CA LEU A 111 -40.04 5.09 -36.07
C LEU A 111 -39.45 5.71 -34.81
N TRP A 112 -39.05 6.98 -34.85
CA TRP A 112 -38.56 7.67 -33.65
C TRP A 112 -39.66 7.79 -32.61
N LEU A 113 -40.90 8.09 -33.04
CA LEU A 113 -42.05 8.24 -32.17
C LEU A 113 -42.54 6.90 -31.59
N TYR A 114 -42.64 5.85 -32.42
CA TYR A 114 -43.29 4.59 -32.04
C TYR A 114 -42.33 3.42 -31.78
N ALA A 115 -41.07 3.52 -32.22
CA ALA A 115 -40.08 2.45 -32.14
C ALA A 115 -38.67 2.98 -31.81
N ARG A 116 -38.55 3.98 -30.92
CA ARG A 116 -37.28 4.66 -30.59
C ARG A 116 -36.07 3.76 -30.31
N HIS A 117 -36.31 2.55 -29.79
CA HIS A 117 -35.27 1.56 -29.48
C HIS A 117 -34.51 1.09 -30.73
N VAL A 118 -35.10 1.21 -31.92
CA VAL A 118 -34.47 0.92 -33.21
C VAL A 118 -33.21 1.77 -33.44
N PHE A 119 -33.20 3.01 -32.91
CA PHE A 119 -32.08 3.96 -33.04
C PHE A 119 -31.09 3.92 -31.88
N THR A 120 -31.34 3.07 -30.87
CA THR A 120 -30.36 2.85 -29.82
C THR A 120 -29.42 1.74 -30.30
N PRO A 121 -28.10 2.00 -30.43
CA PRO A 121 -27.15 0.92 -30.71
C PRO A 121 -27.33 -0.15 -29.64
N ALA A 122 -27.39 -1.42 -30.03
CA ALA A 122 -27.34 -2.51 -29.06
C ALA A 122 -26.17 -2.25 -28.12
N SER A 123 -26.46 -1.91 -26.87
CA SER A 123 -25.48 -1.48 -25.87
C SER A 123 -24.33 -2.48 -25.87
N ASN A 124 -23.18 -2.06 -26.41
CA ASN A 124 -21.94 -2.80 -26.31
C ASN A 124 -21.48 -2.65 -24.85
N ARG A 125 -22.09 -3.43 -23.96
CA ARG A 125 -21.75 -3.48 -22.53
C ARG A 125 -20.30 -3.91 -22.41
N LYS A 126 -19.34 -2.98 -22.34
CA LYS A 126 -17.94 -3.30 -21.95
C LYS A 126 -16.98 -2.13 -21.58
N PRO A 127 -17.39 -0.90 -21.18
CA PRO A 127 -16.40 0.05 -20.63
C PRO A 127 -15.90 -0.36 -19.23
N TRP A 128 -16.74 -1.02 -18.44
CA TRP A 128 -16.38 -1.41 -17.07
C TRP A 128 -15.31 -2.52 -17.01
N PHE A 129 -15.29 -3.47 -17.97
CA PHE A 129 -14.26 -4.51 -18.01
C PHE A 129 -12.87 -3.95 -18.37
N TRP A 130 -12.80 -2.92 -19.24
CA TRP A 130 -11.55 -2.22 -19.54
C TRP A 130 -11.06 -1.39 -18.35
N LEU A 131 -11.95 -0.65 -17.69
CA LEU A 131 -11.61 0.09 -16.47
C LEU A 131 -11.21 -0.85 -15.32
N ALA A 132 -11.87 -1.99 -15.16
CA ALA A 132 -11.50 -3.03 -14.19
C ALA A 132 -10.16 -3.69 -14.54
N GLY A 133 -9.88 -3.93 -15.83
CA GLY A 133 -8.60 -4.47 -16.29
C GLY A 133 -7.43 -3.51 -16.06
N VAL A 134 -7.61 -2.22 -16.39
CA VAL A 134 -6.60 -1.18 -16.11
C VAL A 134 -6.40 -0.99 -14.61
N GLY A 135 -7.48 -0.91 -13.84
CA GLY A 135 -7.41 -0.80 -12.38
C GLY A 135 -6.73 -2.00 -11.73
N GLY A 136 -7.05 -3.21 -12.17
CA GLY A 136 -6.39 -4.44 -11.72
C GLY A 136 -4.90 -4.48 -12.07
N GLY A 137 -4.53 -4.04 -13.28
CA GLY A 137 -3.13 -3.93 -13.70
C GLY A 137 -2.34 -2.94 -12.85
N LEU A 138 -2.90 -1.76 -12.58
CA LEU A 138 -2.27 -0.76 -11.70
C LEU A 138 -2.12 -1.26 -10.26
N ALA A 139 -3.14 -1.92 -9.72
CA ALA A 139 -3.07 -2.52 -8.39
C ALA A 139 -1.99 -3.62 -8.30
N ALA A 140 -1.87 -4.46 -9.34
CA ALA A 140 -0.84 -5.49 -9.41
C ALA A 140 0.58 -4.89 -9.49
N LEU A 141 0.76 -3.83 -10.28
CA LEU A 141 2.04 -3.11 -10.36
C LEU A 141 2.41 -2.45 -9.03
N LEU A 142 1.43 -1.84 -8.34
CA LEU A 142 1.65 -1.26 -7.02
C LEU A 142 2.01 -2.33 -5.99
N ALA A 143 1.30 -3.47 -6.00
CA ALA A 143 1.59 -4.59 -5.12
C ALA A 143 3.00 -5.17 -5.37
N LEU A 144 3.39 -5.30 -6.64
CA LEU A 144 4.74 -5.72 -7.01
C LEU A 144 5.80 -4.71 -6.57
N ALA A 145 5.57 -3.41 -6.78
CA ALA A 145 6.48 -2.36 -6.34
C ALA A 145 6.64 -2.37 -4.82
N LEU A 146 5.56 -2.55 -4.06
CA LEU A 146 5.59 -2.65 -2.61
C LEU A 146 6.33 -3.91 -2.15
N LEU A 147 6.11 -5.06 -2.81
CA LEU A 147 6.84 -6.30 -2.54
C LEU A 147 8.34 -6.12 -2.81
N VAL A 148 8.71 -5.48 -3.91
CA VAL A 148 10.11 -5.21 -4.24
C VAL A 148 10.73 -4.29 -3.18
N ALA A 149 10.06 -3.20 -2.83
CA ALA A 149 10.57 -2.21 -1.87
C ALA A 149 10.67 -2.74 -0.43
N THR A 150 9.74 -3.59 0.01
CA THR A 150 9.66 -4.04 1.42
C THR A 150 10.22 -5.43 1.67
N VAL A 151 10.40 -6.25 0.62
CA VAL A 151 10.93 -7.62 0.76
C VAL A 151 12.21 -7.81 -0.03
N PHE A 152 12.18 -7.56 -1.35
CA PHE A 152 13.33 -7.86 -2.21
C PHE A 152 14.53 -6.96 -1.96
N LEU A 153 14.34 -5.64 -1.87
CA LEU A 153 15.44 -4.70 -1.66
C LEU A 153 16.10 -4.85 -0.28
N PRO A 154 15.36 -5.02 0.84
CA PRO A 154 15.95 -5.37 2.11
C PRO A 154 16.74 -6.67 2.06
N TRP A 155 16.15 -7.73 1.50
CA TRP A 155 16.85 -9.01 1.30
C TRP A 155 18.13 -8.83 0.49
N ALA A 156 18.10 -8.12 -0.64
CA ALA A 156 19.26 -7.87 -1.47
C ALA A 156 20.33 -7.06 -0.71
N GLY A 157 19.91 -6.07 0.08
CA GLY A 157 20.80 -5.28 0.93
C GLY A 157 21.54 -6.13 1.96
N HIS A 158 20.86 -7.08 2.61
CA HIS A 158 21.52 -8.06 3.49
C HIS A 158 22.61 -8.88 2.76
N GLN A 159 22.34 -9.30 1.53
CA GLN A 159 23.29 -10.14 0.76
C GLN A 159 24.53 -9.37 0.29
N VAL A 160 24.41 -8.05 0.09
CA VAL A 160 25.52 -7.23 -0.42
C VAL A 160 26.26 -6.45 0.68
N ALA A 161 25.71 -6.37 1.89
CA ALA A 161 26.28 -5.61 3.00
C ALA A 161 27.70 -6.06 3.36
N ASP A 162 27.98 -7.36 3.32
CA ASP A 162 29.31 -7.90 3.66
C ASP A 162 30.41 -7.48 2.67
N TYR A 163 30.01 -7.07 1.46
CA TYR A 163 30.92 -6.59 0.40
C TYR A 163 31.16 -5.08 0.48
N VAL A 164 30.50 -4.36 1.38
CA VAL A 164 30.81 -2.94 1.61
C VAL A 164 32.26 -2.82 2.06
N PRO A 165 33.08 -1.99 1.39
CA PRO A 165 34.47 -1.78 1.78
C PRO A 165 34.58 -1.21 3.19
N ALA A 166 35.57 -1.70 3.94
CA ALA A 166 35.78 -1.31 5.34
C ALA A 166 36.00 0.22 5.49
N GLU A 167 36.66 0.86 4.52
CA GLU A 167 36.83 2.31 4.48
C GLU A 167 35.52 3.08 4.36
N TRP A 168 34.51 2.55 3.67
CA TRP A 168 33.21 3.19 3.54
C TRP A 168 32.43 3.10 4.83
N GLU A 169 32.46 1.93 5.49
CA GLU A 169 31.84 1.77 6.81
C GLU A 169 32.44 2.73 7.83
N ARG A 170 33.78 2.88 7.85
CA ARG A 170 34.45 3.87 8.72
C ARG A 170 34.05 5.30 8.40
N ALA A 171 34.04 5.68 7.13
CA ALA A 171 33.65 7.03 6.71
C ALA A 171 32.19 7.36 7.08
N TRP A 172 31.27 6.43 6.88
CA TRP A 172 29.87 6.59 7.30
C TRP A 172 29.76 6.71 8.82
N GLY A 173 30.41 5.82 9.56
CA GLY A 173 30.40 5.83 11.02
C GLY A 173 30.90 7.15 11.62
N GLU A 174 32.04 7.65 11.13
CA GLU A 174 32.62 8.92 11.59
C GLU A 174 31.73 10.12 11.25
N THR A 175 31.18 10.15 10.03
CA THR A 175 30.26 11.21 9.60
C THR A 175 29.00 11.22 10.45
N MET A 176 28.34 10.07 10.60
CA MET A 176 27.13 9.91 11.38
C MET A 176 27.35 10.23 12.86
N ALA A 177 28.44 9.77 13.46
CA ALA A 177 28.78 10.10 14.85
C ALA A 177 28.98 11.61 15.06
N GLY A 178 29.50 12.32 14.05
CA GLY A 178 29.68 13.77 14.08
C GLY A 178 28.38 14.57 14.02
N GLU A 179 27.31 13.99 13.47
CA GLU A 179 26.00 14.64 13.33
C GLU A 179 25.13 14.54 14.59
N LEU A 180 25.37 13.55 15.46
CA LEU A 180 24.52 13.28 16.64
C LEU A 180 24.67 14.30 17.76
N GLY A 181 25.69 15.15 17.74
CA GLY A 181 25.84 16.27 18.67
C GLY A 181 27.20 16.33 19.35
N THR A 182 27.25 17.01 20.50
CA THR A 182 28.50 17.27 21.21
C THR A 182 28.93 16.04 22.00
N THR A 183 30.12 15.51 21.71
CA THR A 183 30.72 14.44 22.51
C THR A 183 31.17 14.99 23.87
N CYS A 184 30.76 14.30 24.93
CA CYS A 184 31.18 14.59 26.31
C CYS A 184 32.70 14.39 26.45
N ARG A 185 33.37 15.04 27.43
CA ARG A 185 34.85 15.12 27.47
C ARG A 185 35.50 14.85 28.83
N SER A 186 34.75 14.45 29.86
CA SER A 186 35.31 14.18 31.19
C SER A 186 36.37 13.09 31.15
N ARG A 187 37.62 13.39 31.58
CA ARG A 187 38.74 12.44 31.57
C ARG A 187 38.45 11.18 32.39
N ARG A 188 37.84 11.34 33.57
CA ARG A 188 37.49 10.22 34.45
C ARG A 188 36.37 9.36 33.87
N GLY A 189 35.32 9.98 33.33
CA GLY A 189 34.24 9.26 32.68
C GLY A 189 34.70 8.48 31.44
N HIS A 190 35.61 9.05 30.64
CA HIS A 190 36.21 8.32 29.50
C HIS A 190 37.05 7.13 29.95
N ALA A 191 37.80 7.26 31.05
CA ALA A 191 38.57 6.14 31.60
C ALA A 191 37.65 5.00 32.07
N ALA A 192 36.54 5.33 32.74
CA ALA A 192 35.52 4.36 33.15
C ALA A 192 34.86 3.70 31.94
N LEU A 193 34.47 4.47 30.91
CA LEU A 193 33.90 3.96 29.67
C LEU A 193 34.86 3.03 28.93
N ALA A 194 36.13 3.41 28.81
CA ALA A 194 37.16 2.60 28.16
C ALA A 194 37.41 1.29 28.92
N ARG A 195 37.42 1.32 30.25
CA ARG A 195 37.52 0.11 31.08
C ARG A 195 36.30 -0.80 30.88
N LEU A 196 35.10 -0.25 30.88
CA LEU A 196 33.87 -1.01 30.66
C LEU A 196 33.88 -1.66 29.27
N THR A 197 34.19 -0.87 28.24
CA THR A 197 34.26 -1.32 26.84
C THR A 197 35.29 -2.43 26.68
N SER A 198 36.51 -2.26 27.18
CA SER A 198 37.56 -3.29 27.09
C SER A 198 37.21 -4.56 27.84
N ARG A 199 36.55 -4.45 29.00
CA ARG A 199 36.09 -5.62 29.78
C ARG A 199 35.03 -6.43 29.03
N ILE A 200 34.09 -5.77 28.36
CA ILE A 200 33.01 -6.43 27.58
C ILE A 200 33.54 -6.95 26.25
N ALA A 201 34.22 -6.09 25.49
CA ALA A 201 34.68 -6.43 24.14
C ALA A 201 35.78 -7.51 24.17
N GLY A 202 36.68 -7.47 25.17
CA GLY A 202 37.82 -8.37 25.25
C GLY A 202 38.60 -8.43 23.94
N ASP A 203 38.95 -9.64 23.52
CA ASP A 203 39.65 -9.93 22.25
C ASP A 203 38.69 -10.27 21.10
N LEU A 204 37.52 -9.61 21.04
CA LEU A 204 36.58 -9.80 19.94
C LEU A 204 37.22 -9.51 18.58
N ASP A 205 37.21 -10.50 17.69
CA ASP A 205 37.60 -10.34 16.29
C ASP A 205 36.46 -9.67 15.51
N LEU A 206 36.53 -8.35 15.40
CA LEU A 206 35.60 -7.53 14.64
C LEU A 206 36.31 -6.93 13.42
N ARG A 207 35.53 -6.70 12.35
CA ARG A 207 36.02 -6.03 11.13
C ARG A 207 36.62 -4.65 11.43
N HIS A 208 36.14 -3.97 12.47
CA HIS A 208 36.61 -2.66 12.91
C HIS A 208 36.83 -2.63 14.43
N PRO A 209 37.83 -1.87 14.91
CA PRO A 209 37.98 -1.63 16.34
C PRO A 209 36.78 -0.85 16.88
N ILE A 210 36.30 -1.23 18.07
CA ILE A 210 35.18 -0.55 18.72
C ILE A 210 35.63 0.81 19.25
N THR A 211 34.88 1.85 18.89
CA THR A 211 35.01 3.20 19.46
C THR A 211 33.68 3.58 20.10
N VAL A 212 33.67 3.83 21.41
CA VAL A 212 32.46 4.23 22.14
C VAL A 212 32.55 5.72 22.50
N ARG A 213 31.48 6.46 22.24
CA ARG A 213 31.34 7.89 22.57
C ARG A 213 30.06 8.13 23.36
N VAL A 214 30.11 9.12 24.24
CA VAL A 214 28.89 9.62 24.91
C VAL A 214 28.54 10.98 24.32
N ILE A 215 27.30 11.13 23.87
CA ILE A 215 26.77 12.38 23.33
C ILE A 215 25.93 13.07 24.41
N ASP A 216 26.14 14.37 24.58
CA ASP A 216 25.39 15.22 25.50
C ASP A 216 23.99 15.51 24.95
N ASP A 217 23.12 14.51 25.06
CA ASP A 217 21.72 14.57 24.64
C ASP A 217 20.85 13.80 25.64
N PRO A 218 19.71 14.36 26.09
CA PRO A 218 18.86 13.78 27.13
C PRO A 218 18.03 12.57 26.64
N THR A 219 18.11 12.19 25.36
CA THR A 219 17.41 11.03 24.83
C THR A 219 17.90 9.75 25.51
N VAL A 220 16.97 8.90 25.95
CA VAL A 220 17.30 7.56 26.46
C VAL A 220 17.49 6.63 25.26
N ASN A 221 18.73 6.55 24.75
CA ASN A 221 19.08 5.65 23.65
C ASN A 221 20.57 5.27 23.60
N ALA A 222 20.87 4.27 22.78
CA ALA A 222 22.21 3.94 22.28
C ALA A 222 22.10 3.58 20.79
N LEU A 223 23.19 3.73 20.04
CA LEU A 223 23.25 3.35 18.63
C LEU A 223 24.60 2.73 18.29
N ALA A 224 24.57 1.53 17.71
CA ALA A 224 25.63 1.07 16.83
C ALA A 224 25.59 1.87 15.50
N LEU A 225 26.75 2.32 15.02
CA LEU A 225 26.94 2.91 13.70
C LEU A 225 27.98 2.08 12.92
N PRO A 226 28.04 2.18 11.58
CA PRO A 226 29.04 1.46 10.79
C PRO A 226 30.48 1.78 11.24
N GLY A 227 31.43 0.91 10.89
CA GLY A 227 32.84 1.18 11.16
C GLY A 227 33.25 1.04 12.63
N GLY A 228 32.48 0.30 13.44
CA GLY A 228 32.81 0.00 14.83
C GLY A 228 32.46 1.11 15.82
N GLN A 229 31.67 2.10 15.43
CA GLN A 229 31.28 3.21 16.31
C GLN A 229 30.04 2.81 17.14
N ILE A 230 30.07 3.08 18.45
CA ILE A 230 28.91 2.99 19.34
C ILE A 230 28.72 4.35 19.99
N VAL A 231 27.48 4.82 20.01
CA VAL A 231 27.08 6.06 20.65
C VAL A 231 26.13 5.76 21.79
N LEU A 232 26.48 6.22 22.99
CA LEU A 232 25.59 6.26 24.14
C LEU A 232 25.09 7.69 24.33
N PHE A 233 23.81 7.87 24.63
CA PHE A 233 23.26 9.19 24.91
C PHE A 233 23.31 9.44 26.42
N ARG A 234 23.54 10.70 26.84
CA ARG A 234 23.55 11.07 28.27
C ARG A 234 22.28 10.61 28.98
N GLY A 235 21.12 10.75 28.33
CA GLY A 235 19.84 10.29 28.87
C GLY A 235 19.82 8.80 29.25
N LEU A 236 20.53 7.94 28.52
CA LEU A 236 20.66 6.53 28.87
C LEU A 236 21.41 6.32 30.19
N LEU A 237 22.49 7.08 30.43
CA LEU A 237 23.27 7.01 31.67
C LEU A 237 22.48 7.59 32.86
N GLU A 238 21.62 8.58 32.61
CA GLU A 238 20.74 9.19 33.61
C GLU A 238 19.55 8.28 33.97
N ALA A 239 19.03 7.51 33.01
CA ALA A 239 17.94 6.54 33.20
C ALA A 239 18.38 5.31 34.02
N ALA A 240 19.65 4.90 33.92
CA ALA A 240 20.18 3.83 34.75
C ALA A 240 20.28 4.27 36.24
N PRO A 241 19.95 3.39 37.20
CA PRO A 241 19.90 3.75 38.60
C PRO A 241 21.27 4.13 39.17
N GLU A 242 21.25 4.84 40.29
CA GLU A 242 22.46 5.07 41.07
C GLU A 242 22.96 3.76 41.70
N GLY A 243 24.25 3.67 41.96
CA GLY A 243 24.87 2.45 42.48
C GLY A 243 25.24 1.44 41.40
N THR A 244 25.92 0.37 41.78
CA THR A 244 26.64 -0.50 40.85
C THR A 244 25.73 -1.31 39.91
N SER A 245 24.45 -1.49 40.26
CA SER A 245 23.45 -2.08 39.36
C SER A 245 23.20 -1.24 38.11
N GLY A 246 23.38 0.09 38.18
CA GLY A 246 23.30 0.96 36.99
C GLY A 246 24.44 0.72 36.01
N ALA A 247 25.64 0.41 36.51
CA ALA A 247 26.75 0.02 35.66
C ALA A 247 26.49 -1.30 34.92
N ASP A 248 25.86 -2.27 35.58
CA ASP A 248 25.47 -3.55 34.96
C ASP A 248 24.41 -3.35 33.87
N GLN A 249 23.46 -2.43 34.08
CA GLN A 249 22.45 -2.06 33.07
C GLN A 249 23.09 -1.45 31.82
N VAL A 250 23.97 -0.45 31.98
CA VAL A 250 24.68 0.19 30.85
C VAL A 250 25.62 -0.80 30.17
N ALA A 251 26.26 -1.69 30.92
CA ALA A 251 27.06 -2.79 30.38
C ALA A 251 26.22 -3.70 29.48
N GLY A 252 25.00 -4.03 29.93
CA GLY A 252 24.03 -4.81 29.17
C GLY A 252 23.72 -4.17 27.82
N VAL A 253 23.36 -2.89 27.81
CA VAL A 253 23.06 -2.16 26.56
C VAL A 253 24.29 -2.05 25.67
N LEU A 254 25.47 -1.76 26.22
CA LEU A 254 26.70 -1.69 25.44
C LEU A 254 27.03 -3.06 24.79
N ALA A 255 26.87 -4.16 25.51
CA ALA A 255 27.05 -5.50 24.96
C ALA A 255 26.03 -5.83 23.85
N HIS A 256 24.81 -5.35 23.98
CA HIS A 256 23.76 -5.43 22.96
C HIS A 256 24.12 -4.67 21.68
N GLU A 257 24.61 -3.43 21.80
CA GLU A 257 25.07 -2.64 20.65
C GLU A 257 26.30 -3.27 19.96
N ILE A 258 27.22 -3.87 20.73
CA ILE A 258 28.32 -4.66 20.17
C ILE A 258 27.78 -5.85 19.37
N GLY A 259 26.67 -6.46 19.82
CA GLY A 259 25.94 -7.49 19.07
C GLY A 259 25.47 -7.00 17.70
N HIS A 260 24.87 -5.80 17.62
CA HIS A 260 24.48 -5.20 16.34
C HIS A 260 25.67 -4.95 15.41
N LEU A 261 26.81 -4.50 15.95
CA LEU A 261 28.04 -4.34 15.17
C LEU A 261 28.58 -5.67 14.64
N ARG A 262 28.61 -6.71 15.49
CA ARG A 262 29.14 -8.03 15.14
C ARG A 262 28.39 -8.65 13.96
N HIS A 263 27.07 -8.49 13.92
CA HIS A 263 26.22 -9.05 12.86
C HIS A 263 26.00 -8.09 11.68
N GLY A 264 26.62 -6.90 11.70
CA GLY A 264 26.52 -5.93 10.62
C GLY A 264 25.12 -5.37 10.39
N HIS A 265 24.24 -5.43 11.40
CA HIS A 265 22.82 -5.05 11.25
C HIS A 265 22.63 -3.62 10.73
N VAL A 266 23.48 -2.69 11.19
CA VAL A 266 23.42 -1.27 10.79
C VAL A 266 23.85 -1.10 9.33
N THR A 267 24.94 -1.75 8.92
CA THR A 267 25.40 -1.74 7.52
C THR A 267 24.34 -2.34 6.60
N GLN A 268 23.76 -3.49 6.98
CA GLN A 268 22.68 -4.13 6.23
C GLN A 268 21.46 -3.20 6.06
N MET A 269 21.07 -2.50 7.13
CA MET A 269 19.96 -1.53 7.10
C MET A 269 20.27 -0.34 6.19
N LEU A 270 21.48 0.24 6.28
CA LEU A 270 21.91 1.36 5.45
C LEU A 270 22.01 0.99 3.97
N VAL A 271 22.54 -0.18 3.65
CA VAL A 271 22.65 -0.65 2.26
C VAL A 271 21.27 -0.94 1.69
N SER A 272 20.40 -1.62 2.43
CA SER A 272 19.00 -1.86 2.05
C SER A 272 18.27 -0.56 1.73
N ARG A 273 18.45 0.45 2.59
CA ARG A 273 17.86 1.78 2.39
C ARG A 273 18.44 2.49 1.17
N SER A 274 19.76 2.40 0.98
CA SER A 274 20.48 2.96 -0.17
C SER A 274 19.94 2.41 -1.48
N LEU A 275 19.71 1.09 -1.55
CA LEU A 275 19.11 0.46 -2.73
C LEU A 275 17.70 0.97 -3.02
N VAL A 276 16.87 1.16 -1.98
CA VAL A 276 15.51 1.75 -2.13
C VAL A 276 15.58 3.17 -2.69
N GLY A 277 16.47 4.02 -2.16
CA GLY A 277 16.58 5.39 -2.67
C GLY A 277 17.11 5.48 -4.09
N VAL A 278 18.06 4.60 -4.48
CA VAL A 278 18.50 4.51 -5.89
C VAL A 278 17.33 4.18 -6.81
N VAL A 279 16.48 3.20 -6.44
CA VAL A 279 15.31 2.82 -7.24
C VAL A 279 14.30 3.98 -7.34
N ILE A 280 14.03 4.67 -6.24
CA ILE A 280 13.12 5.84 -6.23
C ILE A 280 13.70 7.00 -7.06
N GLY A 281 14.99 7.28 -6.92
CA GLY A 281 15.69 8.32 -7.69
C GLY A 281 15.60 8.06 -9.19
N LEU A 282 15.90 6.82 -9.62
CA LEU A 282 15.77 6.40 -11.03
C LEU A 282 14.32 6.52 -11.54
N ALA A 283 13.32 6.19 -10.72
CA ALA A 283 11.91 6.26 -11.10
C ALA A 283 11.37 7.69 -11.19
N THR A 284 11.91 8.61 -10.38
CA THR A 284 11.42 10.00 -10.27
C THR A 284 12.27 11.00 -11.05
N GLY A 285 13.42 10.56 -11.60
CA GLY A 285 14.42 11.46 -12.20
C GLY A 285 15.15 12.31 -11.17
N GLY A 286 15.05 11.98 -9.88
CA GLY A 286 15.77 12.63 -8.79
C GLY A 286 17.21 12.10 -8.67
N ASP A 287 18.01 12.77 -7.84
CA ASP A 287 19.37 12.33 -7.54
C ASP A 287 19.35 10.96 -6.81
N PRO A 288 19.89 9.89 -7.41
CA PRO A 288 19.98 8.57 -6.77
C PRO A 288 20.82 8.56 -5.49
N GLY A 289 21.68 9.58 -5.30
CA GLY A 289 22.60 9.72 -4.17
C GLY A 289 22.07 10.50 -2.97
N MET A 290 20.85 11.05 -3.05
CA MET A 290 20.20 11.80 -1.97
C MET A 290 19.61 10.89 -0.88
N ILE A 291 20.43 10.02 -0.28
CA ILE A 291 20.16 9.45 1.05
C ILE A 291 21.27 9.90 2.00
N SER A 292 21.53 11.20 2.06
CA SER A 292 22.23 11.82 3.19
C SER A 292 21.27 12.02 4.36
N GLN A 293 20.51 10.97 4.71
CA GLN A 293 19.75 10.98 5.95
C GLN A 293 20.75 10.64 7.03
N GLY A 294 21.18 11.68 7.75
CA GLY A 294 22.17 11.59 8.80
C GLY A 294 21.80 10.64 9.93
N ALA A 295 22.65 10.58 10.94
CA ALA A 295 22.49 9.65 12.06
C ALA A 295 21.15 9.71 12.80
N GLY A 296 20.46 10.85 12.75
CA GLY A 296 19.12 11.02 13.33
C GLY A 296 18.07 10.06 12.76
N TRP A 297 18.18 9.64 11.49
CA TRP A 297 17.25 8.67 10.90
C TRP A 297 17.32 7.30 11.57
N LEU A 298 18.51 6.88 12.06
CA LEU A 298 18.68 5.61 12.76
C LEU A 298 17.90 5.57 14.09
N LEU A 299 17.68 6.72 14.72
CA LEU A 299 16.88 6.81 15.95
C LEU A 299 15.40 6.46 15.72
N GLU A 300 14.92 6.61 14.48
CA GLU A 300 13.54 6.32 14.08
C GLU A 300 13.38 4.90 13.52
N GLN A 301 14.48 4.15 13.34
CA GLN A 301 14.44 2.82 12.75
C GLN A 301 14.33 1.74 13.82
N SER A 302 13.44 0.78 13.56
CA SER A 302 13.32 -0.43 14.37
C SER A 302 14.09 -1.59 13.76
N TYR A 303 14.87 -2.29 14.58
CA TYR A 303 15.47 -3.55 14.16
C TYR A 303 14.43 -4.67 14.03
N SER A 304 14.77 -5.68 13.22
CA SER A 304 13.94 -6.88 13.12
C SER A 304 14.00 -7.70 14.40
N ARG A 305 12.95 -8.47 14.70
CA ARG A 305 12.95 -9.41 15.84
C ARG A 305 14.08 -10.44 15.78
N GLN A 306 14.59 -10.77 14.59
CA GLN A 306 15.74 -11.67 14.45
C GLN A 306 17.03 -10.97 14.85
N ALA A 307 17.24 -9.74 14.37
CA ALA A 307 18.41 -8.93 14.71
C ALA A 307 18.50 -8.68 16.22
N GLU A 308 17.37 -8.40 16.89
CA GLU A 308 17.33 -8.26 18.35
C GLU A 308 17.72 -9.55 19.07
N ARG A 309 17.26 -10.72 18.60
CA ARG A 309 17.64 -12.02 19.20
C ARG A 309 19.14 -12.32 19.03
N GLU A 310 19.71 -11.98 17.88
CA GLU A 310 21.13 -12.18 17.60
C GLU A 310 22.02 -11.24 18.42
N ALA A 311 21.58 -9.99 18.59
CA ALA A 311 22.21 -9.01 19.46
C ALA A 311 22.13 -9.43 20.94
N ASP A 312 20.95 -9.85 21.42
CA ASP A 312 20.77 -10.39 22.78
C ASP A 312 21.67 -11.58 23.05
N ALA A 313 21.67 -12.57 22.15
CA ALA A 313 22.49 -13.78 22.30
C ALA A 313 23.99 -13.43 22.37
N THR A 314 24.42 -12.44 21.58
CA THR A 314 25.80 -11.94 21.62
C THR A 314 26.07 -11.18 22.92
N ALA A 315 25.15 -10.35 23.39
CA ALA A 315 25.28 -9.61 24.63
C ALA A 315 25.43 -10.55 25.83
N LEU A 316 24.57 -11.58 25.92
CA LEU A 316 24.62 -12.61 26.97
C LEU A 316 25.97 -13.33 27.00
N ASP A 317 26.49 -13.73 25.84
CA ASP A 317 27.80 -14.36 25.70
C ASP A 317 28.93 -13.42 26.15
N LEU A 318 28.90 -12.16 25.72
CA LEU A 318 29.92 -11.16 26.07
C LEU A 318 29.93 -10.86 27.56
N LEU A 319 28.76 -10.62 28.16
CA LEU A 319 28.63 -10.32 29.59
C LEU A 319 29.08 -11.52 30.43
N THR A 320 28.70 -12.72 30.02
CA THR A 320 29.12 -13.96 30.69
C THR A 320 30.63 -14.13 30.64
N ARG A 321 31.27 -13.92 29.48
CA ARG A 321 32.74 -13.98 29.34
C ARG A 321 33.46 -12.89 30.13
N ALA A 322 32.85 -11.71 30.23
CA ALA A 322 33.33 -10.58 31.03
C ALA A 322 33.06 -10.73 32.55
N ALA A 323 32.39 -11.81 32.94
CA ALA A 323 31.88 -12.08 34.28
C ALA A 323 31.07 -10.92 34.88
N ILE A 324 30.24 -10.30 34.04
CA ILE A 324 29.26 -9.26 34.37
C ILE A 324 27.87 -9.92 34.37
N ASP A 325 26.99 -9.52 35.29
CA ASP A 325 25.65 -10.10 35.39
C ASP A 325 24.80 -9.75 34.16
N PRO A 326 24.40 -10.73 33.32
CA PRO A 326 23.59 -10.46 32.14
C PRO A 326 22.18 -9.97 32.47
N ALA A 327 21.70 -10.17 33.72
CA ALA A 327 20.43 -9.63 34.18
C ALA A 327 20.38 -8.09 34.16
N GLY A 328 21.54 -7.42 34.10
CA GLY A 328 21.62 -5.97 33.87
C GLY A 328 20.90 -5.53 32.60
N LEU A 329 21.03 -6.26 31.49
CA LEU A 329 20.31 -5.92 30.25
C LEU A 329 18.79 -6.02 30.44
N ALA A 330 18.29 -7.09 31.05
CA ALA A 330 16.86 -7.23 31.34
C ALA A 330 16.35 -6.10 32.25
N ALA A 331 17.11 -5.76 33.29
CA ALA A 331 16.74 -4.69 34.21
C ALA A 331 16.67 -3.33 33.52
N PHE A 332 17.56 -3.05 32.54
CA PHE A 332 17.47 -1.82 31.74
C PHE A 332 16.22 -1.80 30.85
N LEU A 333 15.93 -2.91 30.15
CA LEU A 333 14.73 -3.04 29.31
C LEU A 333 13.45 -2.80 30.12
N GLU A 334 13.38 -3.31 31.34
CA GLU A 334 12.29 -3.07 32.28
C GLU A 334 12.24 -1.61 32.74
N THR A 335 13.40 -1.03 33.11
CA THR A 335 13.51 0.39 33.53
C THR A 335 12.98 1.34 32.46
N VAL A 336 13.30 1.09 31.19
CA VAL A 336 12.81 1.93 30.08
C VAL A 336 11.33 1.67 29.79
N ALA A 337 10.84 0.45 29.97
CA ALA A 337 9.42 0.13 29.79
C ALA A 337 8.51 0.74 30.87
N GLU A 338 9.01 0.89 32.10
CA GLU A 338 8.27 1.48 33.23
C GLU A 338 8.29 3.01 33.24
N ASN A 339 9.27 3.64 32.57
CA ASN A 339 9.36 5.09 32.45
C ASN A 339 8.40 5.64 31.37
N GLU A 340 7.11 5.71 31.71
CA GLU A 340 6.00 6.21 30.85
C GLU A 340 5.92 7.74 30.71
N THR A 341 6.83 8.51 31.33
CA THR A 341 6.71 9.98 31.44
C THR A 341 7.04 10.75 30.15
N VAL A 342 7.45 10.06 29.08
CA VAL A 342 7.69 10.61 27.74
C VAL A 342 7.04 9.68 26.72
N THR A 343 6.58 10.21 25.58
CA THR A 343 6.30 9.45 24.36
C THR A 343 7.30 8.29 24.23
N LEU A 344 6.82 7.04 24.09
CA LEU A 344 7.59 5.79 23.97
C LEU A 344 9.11 6.04 23.80
N PRO A 345 9.94 5.82 24.84
CA PRO A 345 11.37 6.11 24.80
C PRO A 345 12.01 5.65 23.49
N ALA A 346 12.91 6.46 22.92
CA ALA A 346 13.52 6.20 21.61
C ALA A 346 14.11 4.79 21.51
N PHE A 347 14.74 4.32 22.60
CA PHE A 347 15.23 2.95 22.72
C PHE A 347 14.16 1.87 22.47
N LEU A 348 12.94 2.01 23.00
CA LEU A 348 11.86 1.02 22.77
C LEU A 348 11.35 1.05 21.33
N SER A 349 11.41 2.22 20.69
CA SER A 349 11.02 2.38 19.29
C SER A 349 12.05 1.72 18.35
N SER A 350 13.34 1.86 18.66
CA SER A 350 14.40 1.22 17.88
C SER A 350 14.57 -0.28 18.20
N HIS A 351 14.28 -0.70 19.43
CA HIS A 351 14.43 -2.08 19.92
C HIS A 351 13.09 -2.69 20.40
N PRO A 352 12.30 -3.28 19.48
CA PRO A 352 10.98 -3.81 19.79
C PRO A 352 11.00 -5.02 20.73
N ASP A 353 9.83 -5.37 21.27
CA ASP A 353 9.60 -6.53 22.17
C ASP A 353 10.44 -6.53 23.47
N SER A 354 10.86 -5.36 23.95
CA SER A 354 11.76 -5.20 25.11
C SER A 354 11.36 -6.00 26.36
N LEU A 355 10.10 -5.97 26.80
CA LEU A 355 9.65 -6.75 27.98
C LEU A 355 9.71 -8.26 27.77
N LYS A 356 9.38 -8.74 26.57
CA LYS A 356 9.45 -10.16 26.22
C LYS A 356 10.91 -10.63 26.18
N ARG A 357 11.80 -9.79 25.66
CA ARG A 357 13.25 -10.03 25.65
C ARG A 357 13.83 -10.03 27.07
N ALA A 358 13.43 -9.08 27.93
CA ALA A 358 13.83 -9.05 29.33
C ALA A 358 13.50 -10.37 30.06
N GLN A 359 12.30 -10.91 29.85
CA GLN A 359 11.92 -12.22 30.38
C GLN A 359 12.81 -13.35 29.86
N ALA A 360 13.12 -13.36 28.56
CA ALA A 360 14.00 -14.37 27.96
C ALA A 360 15.43 -14.28 28.51
N ILE A 361 15.95 -13.07 28.70
CA ILE A 361 17.27 -12.79 29.29
C ILE A 361 17.31 -13.29 30.75
N ARG A 362 16.28 -12.99 31.56
CA ARG A 362 16.22 -13.47 32.95
C ARG A 362 16.14 -15.00 33.05
N ALA A 363 15.56 -15.66 32.06
CA ALA A 363 15.51 -17.12 31.99
C ALA A 363 16.82 -17.73 31.48
N HIS A 364 17.76 -16.93 30.96
CA HIS A 364 19.04 -17.43 30.48
C HIS A 364 19.93 -17.88 31.65
N PRO A 365 20.38 -19.14 31.67
CA PRO A 365 21.30 -19.60 32.71
C PRO A 365 22.66 -18.92 32.54
N ALA A 366 23.08 -18.15 33.53
CA ALA A 366 24.40 -17.51 33.55
C ALA A 366 25.17 -17.95 34.82
N PRO A 367 26.50 -18.12 34.72
CA PRO A 367 27.32 -18.29 35.91
C PRO A 367 27.26 -17.03 36.78
N PRO A 368 27.51 -17.14 38.09
CA PRO A 368 27.51 -15.99 38.97
C PRO A 368 28.56 -14.95 38.53
N ALA A 369 28.15 -13.68 38.50
CA ALA A 369 29.03 -12.57 38.16
C ALA A 369 30.18 -12.44 39.19
N SER A 370 31.33 -11.93 38.74
CA SER A 370 32.51 -11.71 39.59
C SER A 370 32.48 -10.36 40.34
N GLY A 371 31.34 -9.66 40.29
CA GLY A 371 31.17 -8.30 40.78
C GLY A 371 30.57 -7.39 39.71
N PRO A 372 30.27 -6.13 40.04
CA PRO A 372 29.61 -5.22 39.11
C PRO A 372 30.50 -4.86 37.92
N ALA A 373 29.87 -4.42 36.83
CA ALA A 373 30.54 -4.03 35.60
C ALA A 373 31.59 -2.92 35.82
N LEU A 374 31.26 -1.95 36.68
CA LEU A 374 32.17 -0.92 37.17
C LEU A 374 32.08 -0.78 38.70
N PRO A 375 33.20 -0.46 39.38
CA PRO A 375 33.17 0.02 40.76
C PRO A 375 32.33 1.28 40.91
N ALA A 376 31.75 1.50 42.10
CA ALA A 376 30.84 2.62 42.36
C ALA A 376 31.41 4.01 41.99
N GLY A 377 32.69 4.25 42.26
CA GLY A 377 33.36 5.52 41.92
C GLY A 377 33.49 5.73 40.40
N GLU A 378 33.87 4.69 39.67
CA GLU A 378 33.98 4.74 38.20
C GLU A 378 32.61 4.84 37.52
N TRP A 379 31.59 4.21 38.10
CA TRP A 379 30.21 4.39 37.67
C TRP A 379 29.75 5.84 37.84
N ALA A 380 30.02 6.46 38.99
CA ALA A 380 29.72 7.87 39.21
C ALA A 380 30.48 8.78 38.22
N ASP A 381 31.75 8.48 37.95
CA ASP A 381 32.54 9.20 36.94
C ASP A 381 31.96 9.07 35.53
N LEU A 382 31.44 7.88 35.16
CA LEU A 382 30.79 7.65 33.88
C LEU A 382 29.45 8.38 33.77
N ARG A 383 28.60 8.34 34.80
CA ARG A 383 27.33 9.11 34.80
C ARG A 383 27.57 10.62 34.68
N ALA A 384 28.63 11.12 35.30
CA ALA A 384 29.02 12.53 35.23
C ALA A 384 29.90 12.86 34.01
N ILE A 385 29.95 12.02 32.97
CA ILE A 385 30.88 12.21 31.84
C ILE A 385 30.66 13.50 31.05
N CYS A 386 29.43 14.02 31.08
CA CYS A 386 28.99 15.23 30.39
C CYS A 386 28.89 16.48 31.30
N GLN A 387 29.22 16.33 32.59
CA GLN A 387 29.36 17.43 33.55
C GLN A 387 30.82 17.91 33.54
#